data_AF-A0A813FD30-F1
#
_entry.id   AF-A0A813FD30-F1
#
_cell.length_a   1.000
_cell.length_b   1.000
_cell.length_c   1.000
_cell.angle_alpha   90.00
_cell.angle_beta   90.00
_cell.angle_gamma   90.00
#
_symmetry.space_group_name_H-M   'P 1'
#
loop_
_entity.id
_entity.type
_entity.pdbx_description
1 polymer ?
#
loop_
_entity_poly.entity_id
_entity_poly.type
_entity_poly.pdbx_seq_one_letter_code
_entity_poly.pdbx_strand_id
1 'polypeptide(L)'
;MMIASEQVRLFDADEVTEGKYSSDDVQQMKAKIQGLLEGRARIVVTSTKKKVLQMVQKKEDRKRETLVKFAKNCPCMNRRERKFIIDDGKLLIYRDSHPNASMKEPLSLKDATCFYENVNTTQIPRFDVGYTERLRIDCKERQTPLFLYSRDPAKIRRWKRAFTLAKVLISENDRRALRVSIGRATCGALQKAWEGLIMYYGEIARTKVLVKNMAMRLMKVDLSRGWTKFKLVYRKREEEKRKRKEQQIWAARFMSEKLAKLGTQNVKSLPESLKADSR
;
A
#
# COMPACT_ATOMS: atom_id res chain seq x y z
N MET A 1 -6.18 4.36 10.83
CA MET A 1 -6.79 5.71 10.89
C MET A 1 -5.90 6.89 10.44
N MET A 2 -4.83 7.33 11.13
CA MET A 2 -4.12 8.60 10.75
C MET A 2 -3.40 8.59 9.40
N ILE A 3 -2.79 7.47 9.01
CA ILE A 3 -2.16 7.35 7.67
C ILE A 3 -3.23 7.48 6.58
N ALA A 4 -4.37 6.80 6.75
CA ALA A 4 -5.48 6.87 5.81
C ALA A 4 -6.09 8.26 5.73
N SER A 5 -6.23 8.98 6.85
CA SER A 5 -6.73 10.36 6.84
C SER A 5 -5.78 11.34 6.15
N GLU A 6 -4.47 11.20 6.35
CA GLU A 6 -3.49 12.06 5.68
C GLU A 6 -3.34 11.70 4.20
N GLN A 7 -3.44 10.42 3.82
CA GLN A 7 -3.51 10.00 2.42
C GLN A 7 -4.72 10.61 1.70
N VAL A 8 -5.88 10.67 2.36
CA VAL A 8 -7.08 11.31 1.79
C VAL A 8 -6.86 12.80 1.60
N ARG A 9 -6.27 13.49 2.59
CA ARG A 9 -5.93 14.91 2.46
C ARG A 9 -4.96 15.16 1.31
N LEU A 10 -4.00 14.27 1.13
CA LEU A 10 -3.07 14.36 0.01
C LEU A 10 -3.79 14.22 -1.34
N PHE A 11 -4.68 13.23 -1.47
CA PHE A 11 -5.50 13.09 -2.67
C PHE A 11 -6.44 14.28 -2.90
N ASP A 12 -6.98 14.87 -1.83
CA ASP A 12 -7.80 16.10 -1.93
C ASP A 12 -6.97 17.29 -2.43
N ALA A 13 -5.71 17.40 -2.00
CA ALA A 13 -4.82 18.48 -2.41
C ALA A 13 -4.30 18.31 -3.85
N ASP A 14 -4.07 17.07 -4.29
CA ASP A 14 -3.64 16.77 -5.67
C ASP A 14 -4.81 16.91 -6.68
N GLU A 15 -6.08 16.71 -6.27
CA GLU A 15 -7.25 16.85 -7.16
C GLU A 15 -7.83 18.27 -7.26
N VAL A 16 -7.61 19.12 -6.25
CA VAL A 16 -8.09 20.51 -6.26
C VAL A 16 -7.03 21.38 -6.93
N THR A 17 -7.16 21.58 -8.24
CA THR A 17 -6.36 22.54 -9.03
C THR A 17 -6.60 24.01 -8.65
N GLU A 18 -7.61 24.30 -7.82
CA GLU A 18 -8.00 25.65 -7.42
C GLU A 18 -7.41 26.04 -6.05
N GLY A 19 -6.11 26.36 -6.00
CA GLY A 19 -5.47 27.29 -5.04
C GLY A 19 -5.63 27.06 -3.53
N LYS A 20 -6.24 25.96 -3.08
CA LYS A 20 -6.64 25.75 -1.68
C LYS A 20 -5.53 25.19 -0.80
N TYR A 21 -4.52 24.58 -1.43
CA TYR A 21 -3.35 24.02 -0.77
C TYR A 21 -2.11 24.51 -1.52
N SER A 22 -1.12 25.00 -0.78
CA SER A 22 0.16 25.38 -1.36
C SER A 22 0.99 24.13 -1.70
N SER A 23 1.98 24.29 -2.58
CA SER A 23 2.97 23.24 -2.85
C SER A 23 3.64 22.74 -1.56
N ASP A 24 3.88 23.65 -0.62
CA ASP A 24 4.51 23.33 0.66
C ASP A 24 3.59 22.49 1.56
N ASP A 25 2.28 22.75 1.57
CA ASP A 25 1.31 21.94 2.30
C ASP A 25 1.29 20.50 1.79
N VAL A 26 1.34 20.32 0.46
CA VAL A 26 1.38 19.00 -0.18
C VAL A 26 2.65 18.25 0.20
N GLN A 27 3.81 18.93 0.20
CA GLN A 27 5.08 18.32 0.62
C GLN A 27 5.06 17.95 2.11
N GLN A 28 4.52 18.80 2.97
CA GLN A 28 4.37 18.50 4.40
C GLN A 28 3.46 17.30 4.65
N MET A 29 2.36 17.18 3.90
CA MET A 29 1.47 16.01 3.96
C MET A 29 2.18 14.73 3.53
N LYS A 30 2.96 14.76 2.43
CA LYS A 30 3.77 13.62 1.97
C LYS A 30 4.82 13.21 3.01
N ALA A 31 5.56 14.17 3.56
CA ALA A 31 6.58 13.92 4.59
C ALA A 31 5.97 13.33 5.86
N LYS A 32 4.78 13.82 6.27
CA LYS A 32 4.06 13.31 7.44
C LYS A 32 3.55 11.88 7.25
N ILE A 33 2.99 11.56 6.08
CA ILE A 33 2.60 10.19 5.73
C ILE A 33 3.82 9.26 5.77
N GLN A 34 4.94 9.71 5.21
CA GLN A 34 6.16 8.93 5.17
C GLN A 34 6.76 8.71 6.58
N GLY A 35 6.79 9.72 7.43
CA GLY A 35 7.22 9.59 8.83
C GLY A 35 6.31 8.66 9.66
N LEU A 36 5.01 8.63 9.37
CA LEU A 36 4.07 7.67 9.97
C LEU A 36 4.29 6.24 9.46
N LEU A 37 4.60 6.05 8.18
CA LEU A 37 4.90 4.74 7.58
C LEU A 37 6.23 4.17 8.09
N GLU A 38 7.22 5.04 8.30
CA GLU A 38 8.55 4.69 8.83
C GLU A 38 8.56 4.48 10.35
N GLY A 39 7.44 4.73 11.05
CA GLY A 39 7.34 4.58 12.50
C GLY A 39 8.13 5.60 13.31
N ARG A 40 8.66 6.65 12.66
CA ARG A 40 9.44 7.73 13.30
C ARG A 40 8.56 8.71 14.07
N ALA A 41 7.27 8.81 13.73
CA ALA A 41 6.32 9.65 14.44
C ALA A 41 5.75 8.92 15.68
N ARG A 42 6.27 9.22 16.87
CA ARG A 42 5.66 8.82 18.15
C ARG A 42 4.48 9.73 18.48
N ILE A 43 3.28 9.14 18.58
CA ILE A 43 2.07 9.86 18.93
C ILE A 43 1.97 9.91 20.45
N VAL A 44 2.31 11.06 21.03
CA VAL A 44 2.04 11.32 22.45
C VAL A 44 0.56 11.68 22.58
N VAL A 45 -0.27 10.73 22.98
CA VAL A 45 -1.66 11.00 23.36
C VAL A 45 -1.66 11.56 24.77
N THR A 46 -1.57 12.88 24.91
CA THR A 46 -1.69 13.57 26.19
C THR A 46 -3.07 13.33 26.81
N SER A 47 -3.10 13.12 28.14
CA SER A 47 -4.28 12.76 28.94
C SER A 47 -5.46 13.76 28.82
N THR A 48 -5.18 15.02 28.50
CA THR A 48 -6.19 16.05 28.19
C THR A 48 -7.05 15.73 26.97
N LYS A 49 -6.57 14.92 26.02
CA LYS A 49 -7.36 14.49 24.86
C LYS A 49 -8.37 13.38 25.17
N LYS A 50 -8.27 12.69 26.31
CA LYS A 50 -9.28 11.69 26.73
C LYS A 50 -10.62 12.35 27.11
N LYS A 51 -10.60 13.53 27.76
CA LYS A 51 -11.84 14.29 28.06
C LYS A 51 -12.47 14.87 26.78
N VAL A 52 -11.66 15.28 25.81
CA VAL A 52 -12.15 15.70 24.48
C VAL A 52 -12.80 14.52 23.74
N LEU A 53 -12.21 13.32 23.80
CA LEU A 53 -12.80 12.10 23.22
C LEU A 53 -14.14 11.69 23.86
N GLN A 54 -14.34 11.92 25.16
CA GLN A 54 -15.63 11.69 25.83
C GLN A 54 -16.65 12.80 25.55
N MET A 55 -16.23 14.06 25.35
CA MET A 55 -17.15 15.13 24.92
C MET A 55 -17.60 15.00 23.45
N VAL A 56 -16.82 14.30 22.60
CA VAL A 56 -17.19 13.98 21.20
C VAL A 56 -18.34 12.94 21.10
N GLN A 57 -18.79 12.36 22.22
CA GLN A 57 -20.04 11.58 22.25
C GLN A 57 -21.32 12.42 22.27
N LYS A 58 -21.25 13.76 22.45
CA LYS A 58 -22.32 14.60 21.92
C LYS A 58 -22.25 14.42 20.40
N LYS A 59 -23.30 13.85 19.80
CA LYS A 59 -23.57 13.96 18.36
C LYS A 59 -23.55 15.46 18.03
N GLU A 60 -22.38 16.04 17.77
CA GLU A 60 -22.31 17.25 16.98
C GLU A 60 -23.14 16.94 15.74
N ASP A 61 -24.05 17.85 15.41
CA ASP A 61 -24.89 17.76 14.23
C ASP A 61 -23.98 17.73 13.00
N ARG A 62 -23.48 16.54 12.69
CA ARG A 62 -22.64 16.27 11.54
C ARG A 62 -23.42 16.77 10.34
N LYS A 63 -22.81 17.70 9.62
CA LYS A 63 -23.46 18.46 8.55
C LYS A 63 -24.09 17.50 7.55
N ARG A 64 -25.42 17.50 7.46
CA ARG A 64 -26.16 16.67 6.52
C ARG A 64 -26.08 17.28 5.13
N GLU A 65 -25.55 16.54 4.16
CA GLU A 65 -25.45 17.05 2.80
C GLU A 65 -26.67 16.69 1.97
N THR A 66 -27.15 17.63 1.16
CA THR A 66 -28.20 17.34 0.17
C THR A 66 -27.61 16.63 -1.02
N LEU A 67 -28.20 15.48 -1.38
CA LEU A 67 -28.00 14.83 -2.67
C LEU A 67 -29.36 14.47 -3.26
N VAL A 68 -29.39 14.26 -4.57
CA VAL A 68 -30.60 13.84 -5.26
C VAL A 68 -30.58 12.33 -5.40
N LYS A 69 -31.67 11.68 -4.98
CA LYS A 69 -31.90 10.25 -5.13
C LYS A 69 -33.04 10.02 -6.11
N PHE A 70 -32.88 9.00 -6.95
CA PHE A 70 -33.94 8.52 -7.85
C PHE A 70 -34.48 7.16 -7.37
N ALA A 71 -35.79 6.96 -7.55
CA ALA A 71 -36.41 5.65 -7.39
C ALA A 71 -36.46 4.90 -8.72
N LYS A 72 -36.41 3.57 -8.65
CA LYS A 72 -36.37 2.66 -9.81
C LYS A 72 -37.54 2.82 -10.78
N ASN A 73 -38.75 3.11 -10.28
CA ASN A 73 -39.98 2.88 -11.06
C ASN A 73 -40.48 4.10 -11.84
N CYS A 74 -39.85 5.27 -11.74
CA CYS A 74 -40.23 6.42 -12.58
C CYS A 74 -39.08 7.44 -12.67
N PRO A 75 -38.28 7.41 -13.76
CA PRO A 75 -37.18 8.35 -13.97
C PRO A 75 -37.62 9.81 -14.01
N CYS A 76 -38.83 10.09 -14.52
CA CYS A 76 -39.36 11.45 -14.65
C CYS A 76 -40.13 11.96 -13.42
N MET A 77 -40.70 11.09 -12.57
CA MET A 77 -41.56 11.53 -11.45
C MET A 77 -41.07 11.19 -10.03
N ASN A 78 -39.90 10.58 -9.87
CA ASN A 78 -39.37 10.23 -8.54
C ASN A 78 -37.97 10.79 -8.25
N ARG A 79 -37.70 12.01 -8.73
CA ARG A 79 -36.59 12.83 -8.23
C ARG A 79 -36.88 13.24 -6.79
N ARG A 80 -36.02 12.84 -5.85
CA ARG A 80 -36.18 13.18 -4.42
C ARG A 80 -34.89 13.73 -3.88
N GLU A 81 -34.91 14.99 -3.48
CA GLU A 81 -33.81 15.59 -2.71
C GLU A 81 -33.86 15.06 -1.28
N ARG A 82 -32.75 14.51 -0.82
CA ARG A 82 -32.64 13.90 0.51
C ARG A 82 -31.35 14.32 1.15
N LYS A 83 -31.33 14.26 2.47
CA LYS A 83 -30.16 14.61 3.28
C LYS A 83 -29.46 13.33 3.68
N PHE A 84 -28.17 13.25 3.37
CA PHE A 84 -27.37 12.06 3.59
C PHE A 84 -26.26 12.36 4.59
N ILE A 85 -25.94 11.34 5.36
CA ILE A 85 -24.79 11.31 6.24
C ILE A 85 -24.28 9.87 6.32
N ILE A 86 -22.96 9.73 6.39
CA ILE A 86 -22.33 8.45 6.70
C ILE A 86 -21.93 8.50 8.16
N ASP A 87 -22.45 7.56 8.94
CA ASP A 87 -22.17 7.45 10.37
C ASP A 87 -21.99 5.99 10.77
N ASP A 88 -20.91 5.70 11.49
CA ASP A 88 -20.55 4.36 11.97
C ASP A 88 -20.72 3.24 10.92
N GLY A 89 -20.31 3.53 9.68
CA GLY A 89 -20.40 2.56 8.60
C GLY A 89 -21.80 2.30 8.07
N LYS A 90 -22.76 3.16 8.40
CA LYS A 90 -24.12 3.16 7.87
C LYS A 90 -24.37 4.45 7.11
N LEU A 91 -25.12 4.35 6.02
CA LEU A 91 -25.64 5.51 5.31
C LEU A 91 -27.02 5.84 5.87
N LEU A 92 -27.13 6.96 6.57
CA LEU A 92 -28.39 7.47 7.09
C LEU A 92 -29.00 8.43 6.07
N ILE A 93 -30.30 8.25 5.80
CA ILE A 93 -31.04 9.01 4.79
C ILE A 93 -32.20 9.72 5.49
N TYR A 94 -32.16 11.05 5.50
CA TYR A 94 -33.21 11.89 6.09
C TYR A 94 -34.09 12.47 4.99
N ARG A 95 -35.38 12.67 5.32
CA ARG A 95 -36.33 13.32 4.41
C ARG A 95 -35.92 14.77 4.15
N ASP A 96 -35.62 15.51 5.21
CA ASP A 96 -35.45 16.98 5.18
C ASP A 96 -34.21 17.45 5.97
N SER A 97 -33.92 18.75 5.92
CA SER A 97 -32.80 19.39 6.64
C SER A 97 -33.01 19.57 8.13
N HIS A 98 -34.25 19.50 8.62
CA HIS A 98 -34.55 19.78 10.03
C HIS A 98 -33.79 18.82 10.96
N PRO A 99 -33.30 19.30 12.13
CA PRO A 99 -32.61 18.46 13.10
C PRO A 99 -33.41 17.20 13.48
N ASN A 100 -34.73 17.35 13.61
CA ASN A 100 -35.66 16.27 13.96
C ASN A 100 -36.32 15.59 12.75
N ALA A 101 -35.77 15.75 11.54
CA ALA A 101 -36.31 15.13 10.34
C ALA A 101 -36.35 13.60 10.48
N SER A 102 -37.44 12.98 10.01
CA SER A 102 -37.59 11.53 10.03
C SER A 102 -36.49 10.85 9.21
N MET A 103 -35.79 9.93 9.87
CA MET A 103 -34.77 9.08 9.25
C MET A 103 -35.44 7.89 8.57
N LYS A 104 -35.02 7.56 7.35
CA LYS A 104 -35.33 6.27 6.73
C LYS A 104 -34.47 5.16 7.31
N GLU A 105 -34.81 3.92 7.00
CA GLU A 105 -34.01 2.76 7.36
C GLU A 105 -32.53 2.97 6.95
N PRO A 106 -31.59 2.85 7.90
CA PRO A 106 -30.17 3.06 7.65
C PRO A 106 -29.61 1.90 6.83
N LEU A 107 -28.78 2.21 5.83
CA LEU A 107 -28.18 1.17 4.96
C LEU A 107 -26.78 0.81 5.45
N SER A 108 -26.51 -0.47 5.66
CA SER A 108 -25.18 -0.93 6.04
C SER A 108 -24.19 -0.79 4.88
N LEU A 109 -23.02 -0.22 5.14
CA LEU A 109 -21.95 -0.05 4.14
C LEU A 109 -20.92 -1.17 4.16
N LYS A 110 -21.05 -2.14 5.07
CA LYS A 110 -20.09 -3.24 5.24
C LYS A 110 -19.87 -4.02 3.94
N ASP A 111 -20.97 -4.42 3.30
CA ASP A 111 -20.97 -5.20 2.06
C ASP A 111 -21.39 -4.38 0.83
N ALA A 112 -21.68 -3.09 0.99
CA ALA A 112 -22.10 -2.26 -0.13
C ALA A 112 -20.96 -2.09 -1.13
N THR A 113 -21.18 -2.07 -2.43
CA THR A 113 -20.19 -1.64 -3.44
C THR A 113 -20.55 -0.26 -3.96
N CYS A 114 -19.53 0.53 -4.32
CA CYS A 114 -19.72 1.91 -4.72
C CYS A 114 -18.95 2.16 -6.01
N PHE A 115 -19.69 2.49 -7.07
CA PHE A 115 -19.17 2.72 -8.40
C PHE A 115 -19.44 4.16 -8.83
N TYR A 116 -18.52 4.66 -9.64
CA TYR A 116 -18.61 5.96 -10.24
C TYR A 116 -19.01 5.78 -11.70
N GLU A 117 -20.04 6.49 -12.13
CA GLU A 117 -20.61 6.38 -13.47
C GLU A 117 -20.71 7.75 -14.13
N ASN A 118 -20.38 7.79 -15.42
CA ASN A 118 -20.45 8.99 -16.27
C ASN A 118 -21.60 8.85 -17.28
N VAL A 119 -22.04 9.97 -17.86
CA VAL A 119 -23.12 10.00 -18.87
C VAL A 119 -22.88 9.04 -20.05
N ASN A 120 -21.61 8.80 -20.42
CA ASN A 120 -21.23 7.93 -21.54
C ASN A 120 -21.49 6.43 -21.27
N THR A 121 -21.85 6.05 -20.05
CA THR A 121 -22.18 4.65 -19.72
C THR A 121 -23.61 4.37 -20.16
N THR A 122 -23.81 3.42 -21.08
CA THR A 122 -25.12 2.94 -21.56
C THR A 122 -25.83 2.11 -20.48
N GLN A 123 -26.16 2.76 -19.35
CA GLN A 123 -26.79 2.11 -18.20
C GLN A 123 -28.23 2.55 -17.99
N ILE A 124 -29.04 1.63 -17.46
CA ILE A 124 -30.41 1.87 -16.99
C ILE A 124 -30.36 2.00 -15.47
N PRO A 125 -30.96 3.06 -14.87
CA PRO A 125 -31.72 4.14 -15.49
C PRO A 125 -30.81 5.13 -16.24
N ARG A 126 -31.37 5.82 -17.25
CA ARG A 126 -30.67 6.88 -17.98
C ARG A 126 -30.24 8.00 -17.02
N PHE A 127 -29.17 8.71 -17.39
CA PHE A 127 -28.75 9.91 -16.66
C PHE A 127 -29.85 10.98 -16.70
N ASP A 128 -30.03 11.67 -15.59
CA ASP A 128 -30.97 12.78 -15.52
C ASP A 128 -30.34 14.04 -16.15
N VAL A 129 -31.19 14.90 -16.72
CA VAL A 129 -30.75 16.09 -17.44
C VAL A 129 -30.03 17.04 -16.48
N GLY A 130 -28.85 17.51 -16.86
CA GLY A 130 -28.04 18.46 -16.07
C GLY A 130 -27.12 17.82 -15.03
N TYR A 131 -26.96 16.49 -15.03
CA TYR A 131 -25.96 15.79 -14.23
C TYR A 131 -24.94 15.07 -15.10
N THR A 132 -23.65 15.31 -14.84
CA THR A 132 -22.53 14.71 -15.58
C THR A 132 -22.00 13.43 -14.93
N GLU A 133 -22.09 13.35 -13.61
CA GLU A 133 -21.54 12.28 -12.79
C GLU A 133 -22.61 11.76 -11.82
N ARG A 134 -22.61 10.45 -11.55
CA ARG A 134 -23.43 9.87 -10.49
C ARG A 134 -22.67 8.80 -9.71
N LEU A 135 -23.12 8.59 -8.48
CA LEU A 135 -22.63 7.51 -7.63
C LEU A 135 -23.65 6.38 -7.60
N ARG A 136 -23.26 5.19 -8.05
CA ARG A 136 -24.05 3.98 -7.91
C ARG A 136 -23.58 3.23 -6.67
N ILE A 137 -24.50 2.88 -5.80
CA ILE A 137 -24.24 2.10 -4.59
C ILE A 137 -25.09 0.84 -4.65
N ASP A 138 -24.46 -0.32 -4.77
CA ASP A 138 -25.15 -1.60 -4.67
C ASP A 138 -25.04 -2.11 -3.23
N CYS A 139 -26.16 -2.31 -2.55
CA CYS A 139 -26.21 -2.83 -1.19
C CYS A 139 -26.89 -4.20 -1.23
N LYS A 140 -26.35 -5.23 -0.58
CA LYS A 140 -27.01 -6.55 -0.51
C LYS A 140 -28.40 -6.51 0.14
N GLU A 141 -28.58 -5.62 1.12
CA GLU A 141 -29.86 -5.39 1.81
C GLU A 141 -30.95 -4.83 0.86
N ARG A 142 -30.56 -4.35 -0.33
CA ARG A 142 -31.50 -3.81 -1.31
C ARG A 142 -31.40 -4.60 -2.60
N GLN A 143 -32.56 -5.03 -3.11
CA GLN A 143 -32.65 -5.61 -4.45
C GLN A 143 -32.27 -4.63 -5.57
N THR A 144 -32.16 -3.33 -5.27
CA THR A 144 -32.00 -2.27 -6.28
C THR A 144 -30.88 -1.31 -5.90
N PRO A 145 -30.01 -0.93 -6.88
CA PRO A 145 -28.99 0.07 -6.65
C PRO A 145 -29.57 1.40 -6.17
N LEU A 146 -28.79 2.09 -5.34
CA LEU A 146 -29.00 3.48 -5.00
C LEU A 146 -28.17 4.35 -5.94
N PHE A 147 -28.83 5.23 -6.68
CA PHE A 147 -28.14 6.23 -7.49
C PHE A 147 -28.21 7.59 -6.79
N LEU A 148 -27.05 8.20 -6.54
CA LEU A 148 -26.91 9.52 -5.96
C LEU A 148 -26.33 10.49 -6.97
N TYR A 149 -26.95 11.65 -7.07
CA TYR A 149 -26.59 12.71 -8.01
C TYR A 149 -26.28 14.00 -7.27
N SER A 150 -25.36 14.78 -7.84
CA SER A 150 -25.07 16.14 -7.44
C SER A 150 -24.72 16.97 -8.66
N ARG A 151 -25.14 18.24 -8.67
CA ARG A 151 -24.72 19.20 -9.69
C ARG A 151 -23.22 19.48 -9.63
N ASP A 152 -22.63 19.35 -8.44
CA ASP A 152 -21.20 19.50 -8.23
C ASP A 152 -20.49 18.13 -8.38
N PRO A 153 -19.69 17.91 -9.42
CA PRO A 153 -18.93 16.66 -9.61
C PRO A 153 -17.93 16.42 -8.48
N ALA A 154 -17.30 17.46 -7.95
CA ALA A 154 -16.38 17.35 -6.82
C ALA A 154 -17.09 16.79 -5.57
N LYS A 155 -18.39 17.08 -5.41
CA LYS A 155 -19.21 16.48 -4.35
C LYS A 155 -19.37 14.98 -4.52
N ILE A 156 -19.65 14.50 -5.73
CA ILE A 156 -19.78 13.05 -6.00
C ILE A 156 -18.46 12.32 -5.70
N ARG A 157 -17.32 12.89 -6.09
CA ARG A 157 -15.99 12.33 -5.78
C ARG A 157 -15.72 12.28 -4.28
N ARG A 158 -16.00 13.37 -3.56
CA ARG A 158 -15.91 13.42 -2.08
C ARG A 158 -16.76 12.34 -1.42
N TRP A 159 -17.99 12.15 -1.90
CA TRP A 159 -18.87 11.10 -1.39
C TRP A 159 -18.32 9.70 -1.65
N LYS A 160 -17.82 9.41 -2.86
CA LYS A 160 -17.16 8.13 -3.16
C LYS A 160 -16.00 7.85 -2.19
N ARG A 161 -15.17 8.86 -1.91
CA ARG A 161 -14.08 8.75 -0.93
C ARG A 161 -14.62 8.47 0.47
N ALA A 162 -15.66 9.18 0.90
CA ALA A 162 -16.31 8.96 2.18
C ALA A 162 -16.85 7.53 2.32
N PHE A 163 -17.44 6.95 1.27
CA PHE A 163 -17.85 5.54 1.24
C PHE A 163 -16.67 4.58 1.40
N THR A 164 -15.57 4.80 0.67
CA THR A 164 -14.36 3.97 0.80
C THR A 164 -13.80 4.04 2.22
N LEU A 165 -13.73 5.24 2.81
CA LEU A 165 -13.25 5.41 4.17
C LEU A 165 -14.16 4.77 5.21
N ALA A 166 -15.47 4.90 5.05
CA ALA A 166 -16.43 4.28 5.95
C ALA A 166 -16.25 2.76 6.02
N LYS A 167 -16.01 2.10 4.89
CA LYS A 167 -15.69 0.67 4.86
C LYS A 167 -14.42 0.32 5.60
N VAL A 168 -13.36 1.12 5.41
CA VAL A 168 -12.09 0.92 6.12
C VAL A 168 -12.31 1.07 7.62
N LEU A 169 -13.12 2.05 8.04
CA LEU A 169 -13.45 2.27 9.45
C LEU A 169 -14.26 1.11 10.03
N ILE A 170 -15.22 0.53 9.29
CA ILE A 170 -15.95 -0.68 9.72
C ILE A 170 -14.96 -1.83 9.93
N SER A 171 -14.07 -2.07 8.95
CA SER A 171 -13.09 -3.15 9.04
C SER A 171 -12.09 -2.95 10.19
N GLU A 172 -11.63 -1.72 10.43
CA GLU A 172 -10.77 -1.39 11.58
C GLU A 172 -11.52 -1.57 12.91
N ASN A 173 -12.79 -1.16 12.99
CA ASN A 173 -13.60 -1.32 14.20
C ASN A 173 -13.90 -2.80 14.48
N ASP A 174 -14.25 -3.58 13.45
CA ASP A 174 -14.42 -5.04 13.54
C ASP A 174 -13.12 -5.71 14.01
N ARG A 175 -11.96 -5.31 13.49
CA ARG A 175 -10.65 -5.80 13.95
C ARG A 175 -10.38 -5.43 15.41
N ARG A 176 -10.74 -4.22 15.83
CA ARG A 176 -10.55 -3.77 17.21
C ARG A 176 -11.48 -4.52 18.16
N ALA A 177 -12.74 -4.67 17.80
CA ALA A 177 -13.73 -5.45 18.53
C ALA A 177 -13.27 -6.91 18.66
N LEU A 178 -12.81 -7.52 17.56
CA LEU A 178 -12.24 -8.87 17.57
C LEU A 178 -11.03 -8.97 18.49
N ARG A 179 -10.09 -8.01 18.44
CA ARG A 179 -8.93 -7.99 19.36
C ARG A 179 -9.35 -7.89 20.82
N VAL A 180 -10.37 -7.10 21.14
CA VAL A 180 -10.92 -6.98 22.50
C VAL A 180 -11.61 -8.28 22.92
N SER A 181 -12.42 -8.88 22.05
CA SER A 181 -13.08 -10.16 22.32
C SER A 181 -12.08 -11.30 22.52
N ILE A 182 -11.04 -11.36 21.69
CA ILE A 182 -9.92 -12.31 21.86
C ILE A 182 -9.21 -12.02 23.19
N GLY A 183 -8.86 -10.77 23.49
CA GLY A 183 -8.22 -10.41 24.77
C GLY A 183 -9.07 -10.73 26.01
N ARG A 184 -10.40 -10.73 25.88
CA ARG A 184 -11.33 -11.14 26.96
C ARG A 184 -11.49 -12.66 27.06
N ALA A 185 -11.45 -13.37 25.93
CA ALA A 185 -11.59 -14.82 25.86
C ALA A 185 -10.28 -15.57 26.13
N THR A 186 -9.14 -14.88 26.09
CA THR A 186 -7.81 -15.47 26.23
C THR A 186 -7.11 -14.97 27.49
N CYS A 187 -6.33 -15.82 28.17
CA CYS A 187 -5.52 -15.37 29.29
C CYS A 187 -4.45 -14.36 28.81
N GLY A 188 -4.00 -13.45 29.68
CA GLY A 188 -3.08 -12.37 29.28
C GLY A 188 -1.77 -12.85 28.61
N ALA A 189 -1.31 -14.07 28.91
CA ALA A 189 -0.16 -14.69 28.22
C ALA A 189 -0.49 -15.09 26.78
N LEU A 190 -1.68 -15.65 26.55
CA LEU A 190 -2.13 -16.07 25.22
C LEU A 190 -2.48 -14.86 24.35
N GLN A 191 -2.98 -13.77 24.93
CA GLN A 191 -3.17 -12.50 24.21
C GLN A 191 -1.82 -11.97 23.68
N LYS A 192 -0.76 -11.98 24.50
CA LYS A 192 0.59 -11.58 24.06
C LYS A 192 1.13 -12.47 22.94
N ALA A 193 0.90 -13.79 23.03
CA ALA A 193 1.27 -14.73 21.97
C ALA A 193 0.51 -14.44 20.65
N TRP A 194 -0.79 -14.17 20.74
CA TRP A 194 -1.60 -13.76 19.60
C TRP A 194 -1.15 -12.44 18.97
N GLU A 195 -0.80 -11.44 19.79
CA GLU A 195 -0.26 -10.17 19.29
C GLU A 195 1.08 -10.37 18.59
N GLY A 196 1.96 -11.22 19.13
CA GLY A 196 3.22 -11.62 18.48
C GLY A 196 2.99 -12.32 17.14
N LEU A 197 2.04 -13.25 17.06
CA LEU A 197 1.65 -13.93 15.82
C LEU A 197 1.11 -12.96 14.76
N ILE A 198 0.28 -11.98 15.17
CA ILE A 198 -0.24 -10.96 14.26
C ILE A 198 0.90 -10.07 13.73
N MET A 199 1.85 -9.68 14.58
CA MET A 199 3.02 -8.91 14.15
C MET A 199 3.89 -9.70 13.18
N TYR A 200 4.18 -10.97 13.50
CA TYR A 200 4.96 -11.87 12.65
C TYR A 200 4.29 -12.13 11.29
N TYR A 201 2.97 -12.37 11.28
CA TYR A 201 2.21 -12.48 10.04
C TYR A 201 2.27 -11.18 9.22
N GLY A 202 2.19 -10.03 9.89
CA GLY A 202 2.37 -8.72 9.26
C GLY A 202 3.74 -8.54 8.62
N GLU A 203 4.80 -9.06 9.24
CA GLU A 203 6.16 -9.06 8.67
C GLU A 203 6.28 -9.99 7.47
N ILE A 204 5.69 -11.19 7.54
CA ILE A 204 5.62 -12.13 6.40
C ILE A 204 4.88 -11.50 5.21
N ALA A 205 3.76 -10.83 5.47
CA ALA A 205 3.01 -10.16 4.40
C ALA A 205 3.82 -9.03 3.75
N ARG A 206 4.52 -8.21 4.56
CA ARG A 206 5.40 -7.15 4.05
C ARG A 206 6.57 -7.70 3.24
N THR A 207 7.23 -8.75 3.72
CA THR A 207 8.33 -9.41 3.00
C THR A 207 7.87 -10.04 1.70
N LYS A 208 6.68 -10.68 1.65
CA LYS A 208 6.09 -11.15 0.39
C LYS A 208 5.87 -10.03 -0.62
N VAL A 209 5.36 -8.88 -0.17
CA VAL A 209 5.20 -7.70 -1.04
C VAL A 209 6.56 -7.17 -1.50
N LEU A 210 7.56 -7.12 -0.62
CA LEU A 210 8.91 -6.70 -0.96
C LEU A 210 9.56 -7.62 -1.99
N VAL A 211 9.47 -8.94 -1.80
CA VAL A 211 9.96 -9.96 -2.75
C VAL A 211 9.21 -9.86 -4.08
N LYS A 212 7.90 -9.68 -4.07
CA LYS A 212 7.11 -9.46 -5.28
C LYS A 212 7.53 -8.19 -6.01
N ASN A 213 7.76 -7.09 -5.28
CA ASN A 213 8.25 -5.84 -5.86
C ASN A 213 9.67 -5.97 -6.39
N MET A 214 10.54 -6.72 -5.71
CA MET A 214 11.88 -7.05 -6.18
C MET A 214 11.81 -7.89 -7.46
N ALA A 215 10.98 -8.93 -7.49
CA ALA A 215 10.75 -9.76 -8.67
C ALA A 215 10.18 -8.93 -9.83
N MET A 216 9.18 -8.08 -9.59
CA MET A 216 8.64 -7.19 -10.62
C MET A 216 9.66 -6.15 -11.10
N ARG A 217 10.54 -5.64 -10.22
CA ARG A 217 11.66 -4.79 -10.62
C ARG A 217 12.67 -5.55 -11.47
N LEU A 218 12.99 -6.79 -11.12
CA LEU A 218 13.84 -7.66 -11.94
C LEU A 218 13.20 -7.97 -13.30
N MET A 219 11.86 -8.05 -13.38
CA MET A 219 11.13 -8.30 -14.63
C MET A 219 10.90 -7.05 -15.49
N LYS A 220 10.86 -5.84 -14.91
CA LYS A 220 10.55 -4.57 -15.61
C LYS A 220 11.77 -3.69 -15.91
N VAL A 221 12.92 -3.92 -15.28
CA VAL A 221 14.13 -3.21 -15.64
C VAL A 221 14.58 -3.74 -17.00
N ASP A 222 14.73 -2.86 -17.98
CA ASP A 222 15.47 -3.11 -19.22
C ASP A 222 16.84 -3.73 -18.90
N LEU A 223 16.86 -5.06 -18.88
CA LEU A 223 17.96 -5.93 -18.45
C LEU A 223 19.15 -5.94 -19.44
N SER A 224 19.22 -5.04 -20.42
CA SER A 224 20.29 -5.09 -21.42
C SER A 224 21.59 -4.42 -20.97
N ARG A 225 21.56 -3.35 -20.17
CA ARG A 225 22.78 -2.55 -19.87
C ARG A 225 23.44 -2.90 -18.54
N GLY A 226 22.68 -2.89 -17.44
CA GLY A 226 23.22 -3.14 -16.10
C GLY A 226 23.67 -4.60 -15.90
N TRP A 227 22.85 -5.55 -16.35
CA TRP A 227 23.13 -6.97 -16.23
C TRP A 227 24.26 -7.43 -17.15
N THR A 228 24.32 -6.89 -18.38
CA THR A 228 25.45 -7.14 -19.28
C THR A 228 26.75 -6.60 -18.69
N LYS A 229 26.75 -5.41 -18.09
CA LYS A 229 27.94 -4.86 -17.40
C LYS A 229 28.35 -5.74 -16.23
N PHE A 230 27.41 -6.19 -15.40
CA PHE A 230 27.71 -7.09 -14.28
C PHE A 230 28.27 -8.44 -14.75
N LYS A 231 27.67 -9.03 -15.79
CA LYS A 231 28.15 -10.26 -16.43
C LYS A 231 29.54 -10.09 -17.04
N LEU A 232 29.83 -8.94 -17.65
CA LEU A 232 31.15 -8.60 -18.19
C LEU A 232 32.21 -8.47 -17.09
N VAL A 233 31.86 -7.80 -15.98
CA VAL A 233 32.75 -7.68 -14.82
C VAL A 233 33.01 -9.04 -14.17
N TYR A 234 31.97 -9.88 -14.07
CA TYR A 234 32.11 -11.24 -13.55
C TYR A 234 33.04 -12.10 -14.43
N ARG A 235 32.82 -12.11 -15.75
CA ARG A 235 33.69 -12.82 -16.71
C ARG A 235 35.14 -12.33 -16.64
N LYS A 236 35.35 -11.00 -16.59
CA LYS A 236 36.69 -10.42 -16.46
C LYS A 236 37.41 -10.89 -15.19
N ARG A 237 36.69 -10.98 -14.06
CA ARG A 237 37.26 -11.52 -12.81
C ARG A 237 37.62 -12.99 -12.91
N GLU A 238 36.83 -13.81 -13.59
CA GLU A 238 37.18 -15.22 -13.81
C GLU A 238 38.37 -15.39 -14.75
N GLU A 239 38.44 -14.62 -15.83
CA GLU A 239 39.59 -14.63 -16.74
C GLU A 239 40.88 -14.20 -16.04
N GLU A 240 40.84 -13.15 -15.20
CA GLU A 240 41.98 -12.73 -14.40
C GLU A 240 42.44 -13.82 -13.41
N LYS A 241 41.49 -14.52 -12.76
CA LYS A 241 41.81 -15.67 -11.90
C LYS A 241 42.44 -16.81 -12.69
N ARG A 242 41.95 -17.09 -13.90
CA ARG A 242 42.51 -18.14 -14.76
C ARG A 242 43.93 -17.78 -15.21
N LYS A 243 44.14 -16.54 -15.67
CA LYS A 243 45.47 -16.02 -16.03
C LYS A 243 46.46 -16.10 -14.87
N ARG A 244 46.04 -15.76 -13.65
CA ARG A 244 46.91 -15.90 -12.45
C ARG A 244 47.30 -17.35 -12.19
N LYS A 245 46.37 -18.30 -12.34
CA LYS A 245 46.67 -19.74 -12.20
C LYS A 245 47.61 -20.24 -13.30
N GLU A 246 47.36 -19.84 -14.55
CA GLU A 246 48.23 -20.16 -15.69
C GLU A 246 49.65 -19.60 -15.49
N GLN A 247 49.77 -18.36 -14.98
CA GLN A 247 51.06 -17.74 -14.64
C GLN A 247 51.77 -18.49 -13.51
N GLN A 248 51.05 -18.96 -12.48
CA GLN A 248 51.64 -19.77 -11.41
C GLN A 248 52.15 -21.11 -11.93
N ILE A 249 51.38 -21.78 -12.78
CA ILE A 249 51.80 -23.05 -13.41
C ILE A 249 53.02 -22.83 -14.31
N TRP A 250 53.01 -21.75 -15.10
CA TRP A 250 54.14 -21.40 -15.95
C TRP A 250 55.40 -21.09 -15.13
N ALA A 251 55.28 -20.30 -14.06
CA ALA A 251 56.40 -19.99 -13.17
C ALA A 251 56.94 -21.24 -12.47
N ALA A 252 56.07 -22.15 -12.03
CA ALA A 252 56.47 -23.43 -11.46
C ALA A 252 57.25 -24.29 -12.47
N ARG A 253 56.76 -24.38 -13.72
CA ARG A 253 57.45 -25.10 -14.80
C ARG A 253 58.80 -24.46 -15.13
N PHE A 254 58.84 -23.14 -15.27
CA PHE A 254 60.07 -22.40 -15.54
C PHE A 254 61.12 -22.59 -14.44
N MET A 255 60.71 -22.51 -13.16
CA MET A 255 61.59 -22.76 -12.02
C MET A 255 62.07 -24.22 -12.00
N SER A 256 61.21 -25.19 -12.29
CA SER A 256 61.59 -26.60 -12.37
C SER A 256 62.61 -26.88 -13.49
N GLU A 257 62.43 -26.28 -14.67
CA GLU A 257 63.39 -26.39 -15.77
C GLU A 257 64.72 -25.70 -15.45
N LYS A 258 64.69 -24.54 -14.79
CA LYS A 258 65.90 -23.85 -14.32
C LYS A 258 66.67 -24.68 -13.30
N LEU A 259 65.99 -25.27 -12.32
CA LEU A 259 66.60 -26.15 -11.33
C LEU A 259 67.17 -27.42 -11.96
N ALA A 260 66.46 -28.04 -12.91
CA ALA A 260 66.96 -29.19 -13.66
C ALA A 260 68.21 -28.86 -14.50
N LYS A 261 68.26 -27.67 -15.12
CA LYS A 261 69.45 -27.19 -15.84
C LYS A 261 70.64 -26.95 -14.90
N LEU A 262 70.41 -26.36 -13.72
CA LEU A 262 71.46 -26.20 -12.70
C LEU A 262 71.95 -27.55 -12.15
N GLY A 263 71.04 -28.50 -11.90
CA GLY A 263 71.40 -29.84 -11.46
C GLY A 263 72.25 -30.59 -12.48
N THR A 264 71.90 -30.51 -13.76
CA THR A 264 72.67 -31.15 -14.85
C THR A 264 74.01 -30.47 -15.13
N GLN A 265 74.13 -29.15 -14.90
CA GLN A 265 75.42 -28.45 -14.94
C GLN A 265 76.33 -28.86 -13.76
N ASN A 266 75.79 -28.97 -12.54
CA ASN A 266 76.55 -29.39 -11.36
C ASN A 266 77.03 -30.85 -11.46
N VAL A 267 76.25 -31.74 -12.09
CA VAL A 267 76.65 -33.14 -12.36
C VAL A 267 77.74 -33.24 -13.42
N LYS A 268 77.80 -32.30 -14.37
CA LYS A 268 78.89 -32.23 -15.37
C LYS A 268 80.19 -31.63 -14.81
N SER A 269 80.13 -30.80 -13.76
CA SER A 269 81.31 -30.23 -13.09
C SER A 269 81.87 -31.09 -11.96
N LEU A 270 81.23 -32.22 -11.63
CA LEU A 270 81.74 -33.17 -10.65
C LEU A 270 82.88 -34.01 -11.26
N PRO A 271 84.08 -34.04 -10.65
CA PRO A 271 85.23 -34.81 -11.16
C PRO A 271 84.90 -36.30 -11.21
N GLU A 272 85.43 -36.99 -12.22
CA GLU A 272 85.08 -38.38 -12.59
C GLU A 272 85.31 -39.44 -11.50
N SER A 273 86.00 -39.11 -10.41
CA SER A 273 86.32 -40.02 -9.31
C SER A 273 85.12 -40.45 -8.46
N LEU A 274 83.94 -39.87 -8.65
CA LEU A 274 82.73 -40.19 -7.85
C LEU A 274 81.60 -40.87 -8.65
N LYS A 275 81.80 -41.19 -9.93
CA LYS A 275 80.77 -41.81 -10.79
C LYS A 275 80.68 -43.34 -10.66
N ALA A 276 81.51 -43.99 -9.85
CA ALA A 276 81.66 -45.45 -9.84
C ALA A 276 80.79 -46.22 -8.83
N ASP A 277 80.17 -45.57 -7.84
CA ASP A 277 79.61 -46.29 -6.67
C ASP A 277 78.07 -46.31 -6.55
N SER A 278 77.32 -46.22 -7.65
CA SER A 278 75.86 -46.44 -7.58
C SER A 278 75.34 -47.30 -8.74
N ARG A 279 75.45 -48.61 -8.57
CA ARG A 279 74.54 -49.60 -9.19
C ARG A 279 73.51 -50.03 -8.15
#